data_AF-A0A1E4B0R4-F1
#
_entry.id   AF-A0A1E4B0R4-F1
#
_cell.length_a   1.000
_cell.length_b   1.000
_cell.length_c   1.000
_cell.angle_alpha   90.00
_cell.angle_beta   90.00
_cell.angle_gamma   90.00
#
_symmetry.space_group_name_H-M   'P 1'
#
loop_
_entity.id
_entity.type
_entity.pdbx_description
1 polymer ?
#
loop_
_entity_poly.entity_id
_entity_poly.type
_entity_poly.pdbx_seq_one_letter_code
_entity_poly.pdbx_strand_id
1 'polypeptide(L)'
;MSDPVHPSPEPDPVLASFRKSIDNIDAALIHILAERFRITQAVGEYKAKATLPPADPDREAKQIARLRKLSEEADLDPEFSEKFLRFIIDEVIRHHERARTR
;
A
#
# COMPACT_ATOMS: atom_id res chain seq x y z
N MET A 1 -26.63 21.55 42.45
CA MET A 1 -27.13 20.41 41.66
C MET A 1 -25.94 19.93 40.86
N SER A 2 -25.37 18.79 41.23
CA SER A 2 -24.19 18.24 40.57
C SER A 2 -24.67 17.32 39.45
N ASP A 3 -24.22 17.58 38.22
CA ASP A 3 -24.49 16.69 37.08
C ASP A 3 -23.97 15.28 37.39
N PRO A 4 -24.71 14.22 37.00
CA PRO A 4 -24.22 12.87 37.16
C PRO A 4 -23.04 12.69 36.20
N VAL A 5 -21.86 12.42 36.76
CA VAL A 5 -20.70 11.90 36.02
C VAL A 5 -21.17 10.61 35.34
N HIS A 6 -21.45 10.68 34.04
CA HIS A 6 -21.65 9.49 33.24
C HIS A 6 -20.32 8.74 33.20
N PRO A 7 -20.23 7.50 33.74
CA PRO A 7 -19.02 6.71 33.56
C PRO A 7 -18.83 6.50 32.06
N SER A 8 -17.65 6.86 31.55
CA SER A 8 -17.27 6.53 30.18
C SER A 8 -17.40 5.02 30.01
N PRO A 9 -18.04 4.53 28.93
CA PRO A 9 -18.26 3.10 28.77
C PRO A 9 -16.91 2.38 28.76
N GLU A 10 -16.78 1.34 29.58
CA GLU A 10 -15.61 0.46 29.55
C GLU A 10 -15.44 -0.10 28.12
N PRO A 11 -14.20 -0.19 27.62
CA PRO A 11 -13.95 -0.63 26.25
C PRO A 11 -14.44 -2.06 26.03
N ASP A 12 -15.22 -2.26 24.97
CA ASP A 12 -15.72 -3.58 24.55
C ASP A 12 -14.54 -4.51 24.23
N PRO A 13 -14.38 -5.64 24.95
CA PRO A 13 -13.24 -6.55 24.79
C PRO A 13 -13.23 -7.26 23.43
N VAL A 14 -14.39 -7.50 22.82
CA VAL A 14 -14.48 -8.10 21.47
C VAL A 14 -13.98 -7.09 20.45
N LEU A 15 -14.43 -5.84 20.54
CA LEU A 15 -13.96 -4.77 19.66
C LEU A 15 -12.45 -4.53 19.81
N ALA A 16 -11.93 -4.56 21.04
CA ALA A 16 -10.50 -4.44 21.30
C ALA A 16 -9.70 -5.56 20.63
N SER A 17 -10.22 -6.79 20.63
CA SER A 17 -9.56 -7.93 19.97
C SER A 17 -9.51 -7.77 18.43
N PHE A 18 -10.58 -7.27 17.81
CA PHE A 18 -10.59 -7.01 16.37
C PHE A 18 -9.63 -5.89 15.98
N ARG A 19 -9.57 -4.81 16.76
CA ARG A 19 -8.61 -3.71 16.53
C ARG A 19 -7.17 -4.19 16.62
N LYS A 20 -6.85 -5.03 17.60
CA LYS A 20 -5.51 -5.64 17.70
C LYS A 20 -5.15 -6.46 16.45
N SER A 21 -6.11 -7.20 15.89
CA SER A 21 -5.88 -7.93 14.64
C SER A 21 -5.65 -6.99 13.44
N ILE A 22 -6.40 -5.89 13.36
CA ILE A 22 -6.22 -4.84 12.34
C ILE A 22 -4.82 -4.22 12.47
N ASP A 23 -4.41 -3.83 13.68
CA ASP A 23 -3.09 -3.24 13.92
C ASP A 23 -1.94 -4.17 13.45
N ASN A 24 -2.09 -5.48 13.65
CA ASN A 24 -1.12 -6.47 13.18
C ASN A 24 -1.08 -6.56 11.65
N ILE A 25 -2.25 -6.50 10.99
CA ILE A 25 -2.33 -6.49 9.51
C ILE A 25 -1.68 -5.22 8.97
N ASP A 26 -1.96 -4.07 9.57
CA ASP A 26 -1.40 -2.78 9.16
C ASP A 26 0.13 -2.77 9.29
N ALA A 27 0.67 -3.31 10.39
CA ALA A 27 2.12 -3.46 10.55
C ALA A 27 2.73 -4.33 9.43
N ALA A 28 2.09 -5.45 9.10
CA ALA A 28 2.54 -6.31 8.00
C ALA A 28 2.49 -5.59 6.65
N LEU A 29 1.41 -4.84 6.38
CA LEU A 29 1.27 -4.03 5.16
C LEU A 29 2.40 -3.01 5.02
N ILE A 30 2.76 -2.30 6.10
CA ILE A 30 3.87 -1.33 6.08
C ILE A 30 5.20 -2.01 5.75
N HIS A 31 5.49 -3.16 6.36
CA HIS A 31 6.73 -3.89 6.07
C HIS A 31 6.79 -4.41 4.62
N ILE A 32 5.68 -4.93 4.10
CA ILE A 32 5.58 -5.39 2.70
C ILE A 32 5.78 -4.22 1.73
N LEU A 33 5.14 -3.07 2.02
CA LEU A 33 5.30 -1.87 1.20
C LEU A 33 6.74 -1.39 1.21
N ALA A 34 7.39 -1.30 2.38
CA ALA A 34 8.78 -0.88 2.50
C ALA A 34 9.71 -1.74 1.62
N GLU A 35 9.53 -3.06 1.65
CA GLU A 35 10.29 -3.98 0.82
C GLU A 35 9.99 -3.80 -0.67
N ARG A 36 8.72 -3.61 -1.05
CA ARG A 36 8.33 -3.31 -2.42
C ARG A 36 9.00 -2.03 -2.93
N PHE A 37 9.03 -0.96 -2.12
CA PHE A 37 9.71 0.29 -2.47
C PHE A 37 11.21 0.08 -2.69
N ARG A 38 11.88 -0.65 -1.79
CA ARG A 38 13.30 -1.01 -1.92
C ARG A 38 13.59 -1.72 -3.24
N ILE A 39 12.76 -2.68 -3.63
CA ILE A 39 12.90 -3.41 -4.90
C ILE A 39 12.66 -2.48 -6.10
N THR A 40 11.62 -1.64 -6.06
CA THR A 40 11.35 -0.71 -7.17
C THR A 40 12.47 0.30 -7.39
N GLN A 41 13.13 0.75 -6.32
CA GLN A 41 14.32 1.58 -6.42
C GLN A 41 15.47 0.82 -7.11
N ALA A 42 15.76 -0.41 -6.69
CA ALA A 42 16.79 -1.23 -7.33
C ALA A 42 16.49 -1.48 -8.82
N VAL A 43 15.22 -1.67 -9.19
CA VAL A 43 14.78 -1.76 -10.59
C VAL A 43 15.06 -0.46 -11.35
N GLY A 44 14.75 0.70 -10.75
CA GLY A 44 15.05 2.01 -11.35
C GLY A 44 16.54 2.24 -11.57
N GLU A 45 17.37 1.92 -10.56
CA GLU A 45 18.83 1.99 -10.65
C GLU A 45 19.39 1.07 -11.74
N TYR A 46 18.89 -0.18 -11.81
CA TYR A 46 19.28 -1.13 -12.85
C TYR A 46 18.89 -0.63 -14.25
N LYS A 47 17.64 -0.17 -14.43
CA LYS A 47 17.18 0.39 -15.70
C LYS A 47 18.04 1.56 -16.16
N ALA A 48 18.43 2.45 -15.24
CA ALA A 48 19.32 3.57 -15.54
C ALA A 48 20.71 3.09 -16.00
N LYS A 49 21.31 2.11 -15.29
CA LYS A 49 22.62 1.53 -15.65
C LYS A 49 22.59 0.79 -16.99
N ALA A 50 21.48 0.13 -17.30
CA ALA A 50 21.29 -0.65 -18.52
C ALA A 50 20.72 0.16 -19.70
N THR A 51 20.55 1.49 -19.55
CA THR A 51 19.94 2.38 -20.56
C THR A 51 18.55 1.90 -21.02
N LEU A 52 17.79 1.31 -20.09
CA LEU A 52 16.43 0.85 -20.33
C LEU A 52 15.43 1.98 -20.05
N PRO A 53 14.27 2.00 -20.74
CA PRO A 53 13.26 3.01 -20.53
C PRO A 53 12.70 2.94 -19.10
N PRO A 54 12.44 4.10 -18.46
CA PRO A 54 11.91 4.15 -17.11
C PRO A 54 10.50 3.54 -17.01
N ALA A 55 9.66 3.79 -18.02
CA ALA A 55 8.31 3.25 -18.14
C ALA A 55 8.26 2.00 -19.01
N ASP A 56 7.32 1.10 -18.71
CA ASP A 56 7.01 -0.09 -19.51
C ASP A 56 5.48 -0.30 -19.50
N PRO A 57 4.75 0.33 -20.44
CA PRO A 57 3.29 0.32 -20.44
C PRO A 57 2.68 -1.09 -20.52
N ASP A 58 3.31 -2.00 -21.26
CA ASP A 58 2.85 -3.38 -21.38
C ASP A 58 3.01 -4.14 -20.06
N ARG A 59 4.13 -3.91 -19.35
CA ARG A 59 4.35 -4.48 -18.02
C ARG A 59 3.37 -3.91 -17.00
N GLU A 60 3.06 -2.62 -17.07
CA GLU A 60 2.09 -1.95 -16.19
C GLU A 60 0.68 -2.48 -16.41
N ALA A 61 0.23 -2.59 -17.66
CA ALA A 61 -1.07 -3.16 -18.01
C ALA A 61 -1.24 -4.60 -17.49
N LYS A 62 -0.21 -5.43 -17.64
CA LYS A 62 -0.21 -6.81 -17.09
C LYS A 62 -0.26 -6.85 -15.56
N GLN A 63 0.38 -5.90 -14.88
CA GLN A 63 0.30 -5.81 -13.41
C GLN A 63 -1.11 -5.46 -12.96
N ILE A 64 -1.74 -4.46 -13.59
CA ILE A 64 -3.12 -4.06 -13.28
C ILE A 64 -4.07 -5.23 -13.49
N ALA A 65 -4.02 -5.90 -14.64
CA ALA A 65 -4.87 -7.04 -14.94
C ALA A 65 -4.72 -8.18 -13.91
N ARG A 66 -3.47 -8.50 -13.52
CA ARG A 66 -3.20 -9.52 -12.49
C ARG A 66 -3.74 -9.11 -11.12
N LEU A 67 -3.59 -7.85 -10.72
CA LEU A 67 -4.06 -7.35 -9.43
C LEU A 67 -5.59 -7.32 -9.34
N ARG A 68 -6.26 -6.93 -10.42
CA ARG A 68 -7.73 -7.00 -10.49
C ARG A 68 -8.21 -8.43 -10.25
N LYS A 69 -7.62 -9.40 -10.94
CA LYS A 69 -7.94 -10.83 -10.76
C LYS A 69 -7.70 -11.30 -9.31
N LEU A 70 -6.56 -10.95 -8.71
CA LEU A 70 -6.28 -11.30 -7.31
C LEU A 70 -7.27 -10.66 -6.33
N SER A 71 -7.84 -9.51 -6.68
CA SER A 71 -8.83 -8.83 -5.85
C SER A 71 -10.17 -9.55 -5.91
N GLU A 72 -10.60 -9.93 -7.12
CA GLU A 72 -11.80 -10.76 -7.33
C GLU A 72 -11.68 -12.10 -6.56
N GLU A 73 -10.52 -12.76 -6.62
CA GLU A 73 -10.24 -14.01 -5.88
C GLU A 73 -10.24 -13.83 -4.35
N ALA A 74 -10.04 -12.60 -3.85
CA ALA A 74 -9.95 -12.27 -2.43
C ALA A 74 -11.19 -11.56 -1.89
N ASP A 75 -12.29 -11.52 -2.66
CA ASP A 75 -13.52 -10.78 -2.34
C ASP A 75 -13.26 -9.28 -2.04
N LEU A 76 -12.27 -8.70 -2.72
CA LEU A 76 -11.92 -7.28 -2.64
C LEU A 76 -12.30 -6.57 -3.94
N ASP A 77 -12.85 -5.35 -3.81
CA ASP A 77 -13.22 -4.52 -4.96
C ASP A 77 -12.02 -4.30 -5.91
N PRO A 78 -12.08 -4.78 -7.16
CA PRO A 78 -11.00 -4.61 -8.13
C PRO A 78 -10.71 -3.15 -8.46
N GLU A 79 -11.70 -2.26 -8.37
CA GLU A 79 -11.48 -0.82 -8.58
C GLU A 79 -10.67 -0.21 -7.45
N PHE A 80 -10.95 -0.60 -6.21
CA PHE A 80 -10.16 -0.19 -5.05
C PHE A 80 -8.70 -0.62 -5.19
N SER A 81 -8.46 -1.89 -5.53
CA SER A 81 -7.09 -2.41 -5.71
C SER A 81 -6.33 -1.74 -6.84
N GLU A 82 -7.02 -1.40 -7.94
CA GLU A 82 -6.41 -0.64 -9.03
C GLU A 82 -6.03 0.78 -8.58
N LYS A 83 -6.92 1.49 -7.89
CA LYS A 83 -6.64 2.82 -7.33
C LYS A 83 -5.46 2.78 -6.36
N PHE A 84 -5.43 1.78 -5.47
CA PHE A 84 -4.33 1.57 -4.54
C PHE A 84 -3.01 1.31 -5.26
N LEU A 85 -3.00 0.43 -6.27
CA LEU A 85 -1.79 0.16 -7.05
C LEU A 85 -1.27 1.42 -7.74
N ARG A 86 -2.16 2.19 -8.39
CA ARG A 86 -1.80 3.44 -9.06
C ARG A 86 -1.17 4.42 -8.08
N PHE A 87 -1.77 4.59 -6.91
CA PHE A 87 -1.21 5.42 -5.84
C PHE A 87 0.22 5.00 -5.45
N ILE A 88 0.47 3.70 -5.29
CA ILE A 88 1.82 3.20 -4.96
C ILE A 88 2.80 3.45 -6.12
N ILE A 89 2.40 3.23 -7.38
CA ILE A 89 3.24 3.50 -8.55
C ILE A 89 3.61 4.98 -8.62
N ASP A 90 2.64 5.88 -8.41
CA ASP A 90 2.86 7.32 -8.44
C ASP A 90 3.86 7.76 -7.35
N GLU A 91 3.78 7.17 -6.15
CA GLU A 91 4.74 7.48 -5.08
C GLU A 91 6.15 6.98 -5.41
N VAL A 92 6.27 5.82 -6.05
CA VAL A 92 7.56 5.31 -6.54
C VAL A 92 8.18 6.29 -7.55
N ILE A 93 7.39 6.78 -8.51
CA ILE A 93 7.85 7.75 -9.52
C ILE A 93 8.34 9.03 -8.84
N ARG A 94 7.53 9.61 -7.93
CA ARG A 94 7.90 10.81 -7.15
C ARG A 94 9.20 10.61 -6.36
N HIS A 95 9.43 9.41 -5.81
CA HIS A 95 10.66 9.11 -5.08
C HIS A 95 11.88 9.07 -6.01
N HIS A 96 11.75 8.47 -7.20
CA HIS A 96 12.82 8.42 -8.20
C HIS A 96 13.18 9.82 -8.73
N GLU A 97 12.19 10.67 -8.98
CA GLU A 97 12.42 12.06 -9.40
C GLU A 97 13.19 12.87 -8.35
N ARG A 98 12.79 12.75 -7.07
CA ARG A 98 13.50 13.39 -5.95
C ARG A 98 14.95 12.91 -5.83
N ALA A 99 15.19 11.61 -6.00
CA ALA A 99 16.53 11.04 -5.94
C ALA A 99 17.45 11.50 -7.09
N ARG A 100 16.89 11.84 -8.26
CA ARG A 100 17.65 12.41 -9.39
C ARG A 100 18.02 13.89 -9.21
N THR A 101 17.37 14.60 -8.29
CA THR A 101 17.56 16.04 -8.06
C THR A 101 18.50 16.33 -6.88
N ARG A 102 19.15 15.29 -6.33
CA ARG A 102 20.19 15.36 -5.30
C ARG A 102 21.52 14.90 -5.87
#